data_AF-A0A954QH60-F1
#
_entry.id   AF-A0A954QH60-F1
#
_cell.length_a   1.000
_cell.length_b   1.000
_cell.length_c   1.000
_cell.angle_alpha   90.00
_cell.angle_beta   90.00
_cell.angle_gamma   90.00
#
_symmetry.space_group_name_H-M   'P 1'
#
loop_
_entity.id
_entity.type
_entity.pdbx_description
1 polymer ?
#
loop_
_entity_poly.entity_id
_entity_poly.type
_entity_poly.pdbx_seq_one_letter_code
_entity_poly.pdbx_strand_id
1 'polypeptide(L)'
;MTHLCSTSVVTRRSSRRGSVLVLLAFLLPVAVLLSAFAINYAYMDLCRTEMVVATDAATRAAGRELALTGDMDAAVLAARNAAQRNTIAGEAPTLEDEDFVFGRS
;
A
#
# COMPACT_ATOMS: atom_id res chain seq x y z
N MET A 1 59.59 31.70 -43.46
CA MET A 1 59.67 30.62 -42.46
C MET A 1 58.39 30.69 -41.62
N THR A 2 57.28 30.06 -42.04
CA THR A 2 56.92 28.64 -41.78
C THR A 2 56.77 28.41 -40.27
N HIS A 3 55.63 28.09 -39.65
CA HIS A 3 54.46 27.32 -40.06
C HIS A 3 53.23 27.73 -39.23
N LEU A 4 52.06 27.87 -39.86
CA LEU A 4 50.76 27.86 -39.19
C LEU A 4 50.37 26.38 -38.98
N CYS A 5 50.42 25.92 -37.73
CA CYS A 5 49.95 24.60 -37.34
C CYS A 5 48.43 24.66 -37.10
N SER A 6 47.66 24.24 -38.10
CA SER A 6 46.20 24.12 -38.03
C SER A 6 45.83 22.76 -37.44
N THR A 7 45.42 22.73 -36.18
CA THR A 7 44.84 21.55 -35.52
C THR A 7 43.38 21.39 -35.94
N SER A 8 43.13 20.51 -36.91
CA SER A 8 41.79 20.06 -37.26
C SER A 8 41.28 19.08 -36.19
N VAL A 9 40.33 19.53 -35.36
CA VAL A 9 39.61 18.67 -34.42
C VAL A 9 38.61 17.83 -35.21
N VAL A 10 38.95 16.58 -35.50
CA VAL A 10 38.04 15.61 -36.11
C VAL A 10 36.96 15.25 -35.09
N THR A 11 35.77 15.83 -35.23
CA THR A 11 34.61 15.45 -34.42
C THR A 11 34.01 14.15 -34.95
N ARG A 12 34.34 13.01 -34.32
CA ARG A 12 33.66 11.73 -34.60
C ARG A 12 32.20 11.84 -34.11
N ARG A 13 31.22 11.85 -35.03
CA ARG A 13 29.82 11.60 -34.69
C ARG A 13 29.69 10.16 -34.20
N SER A 14 29.47 9.96 -32.90
CA SER A 14 29.08 8.66 -32.37
C SER A 14 27.60 8.41 -32.69
N SER A 15 27.33 7.59 -33.72
CA SER A 15 25.95 7.17 -34.06
C SER A 15 25.31 6.22 -33.02
N ARG A 16 25.97 6.02 -31.88
CA ARG A 16 25.51 5.18 -30.76
C ARG A 16 24.52 5.88 -29.82
N ARG A 17 24.16 7.14 -30.07
CA ARG A 17 23.22 7.90 -29.24
C ARG A 17 21.75 7.66 -29.57
N GLY A 18 21.42 7.15 -30.77
CA GLY A 18 20.04 6.93 -31.19
C GLY A 18 19.37 5.72 -30.55
N SER A 19 20.10 4.60 -30.43
CA SER A 19 19.55 3.35 -29.88
C SER A 19 19.24 3.45 -28.38
N VAL A 20 20.06 4.17 -27.63
CA VAL A 20 19.82 4.42 -26.19
C VAL A 20 18.57 5.27 -26.00
N LEU A 21 18.34 6.26 -26.86
CA LEU A 21 17.17 7.14 -26.77
C LEU A 21 15.86 6.37 -27.00
N VAL A 22 15.85 5.43 -27.96
CA VAL A 22 14.70 4.56 -28.20
C VAL A 22 14.44 3.65 -27.00
N LEU A 23 15.48 3.00 -26.46
CA LEU A 23 15.33 2.16 -25.27
C LEU A 23 14.75 2.96 -24.09
N LEU A 24 15.25 4.18 -23.87
CA LEU A 24 14.82 5.04 -22.77
C LEU A 24 13.38 5.54 -22.97
N ALA A 25 12.99 5.83 -24.21
CA ALA A 25 11.62 6.22 -24.56
C ALA A 25 10.59 5.12 -24.28
N PHE A 26 10.98 3.84 -24.33
CA PHE A 26 10.11 2.72 -23.93
C PHE A 26 10.24 2.38 -22.45
N LEU A 27 11.44 2.43 -21.88
CA LEU A 27 11.69 2.06 -20.49
C LEU A 27 11.01 3.02 -19.51
N LEU A 28 11.01 4.32 -19.79
CA LEU A 28 10.40 5.32 -18.90
C LEU A 28 8.89 5.09 -18.72
N PRO A 29 8.06 4.98 -19.79
CA PRO A 29 6.65 4.66 -19.65
C PRO A 29 6.39 3.33 -18.93
N VAL A 30 7.16 2.28 -19.24
CA VAL A 30 7.02 0.97 -18.59
C VAL A 30 7.32 1.07 -17.09
N ALA A 31 8.38 1.78 -16.71
CA ALA A 31 8.72 2.01 -15.31
C ALA A 31 7.62 2.78 -14.57
N VAL A 32 7.03 3.80 -15.19
CA VAL A 32 5.90 4.55 -14.62
C VAL A 32 4.67 3.66 -14.46
N LEU A 33 4.37 2.80 -15.45
CA LEU A 33 3.23 1.88 -15.39
C LEU A 33 3.39 0.86 -14.27
N LEU A 34 4.59 0.29 -14.11
CA LEU A 34 4.91 -0.60 -13.00
C LEU A 34 4.83 0.12 -11.64
N SER A 35 5.28 1.37 -11.57
CA SER A 35 5.20 2.17 -10.34
C SER A 35 3.74 2.44 -9.96
N ALA A 36 2.90 2.80 -10.93
CA ALA A 36 1.46 2.99 -10.70
C ALA A 36 0.81 1.69 -10.19
N PHE A 37 1.13 0.54 -10.79
CA PHE A 37 0.63 -0.75 -10.32
C PHE A 37 1.10 -1.08 -8.90
N ALA A 38 2.39 -0.87 -8.60
CA ALA A 38 2.95 -1.12 -7.28
C ALA A 38 2.29 -0.27 -6.18
N ILE A 39 2.00 1.00 -6.47
CA ILE A 39 1.31 1.90 -5.52
C ILE A 39 -0.11 1.39 -5.23
N ASN A 40 -0.86 1.03 -6.27
CA ASN A 40 -2.22 0.51 -6.09
C ASN A 40 -2.21 -0.81 -5.30
N TYR A 41 -1.25 -1.69 -5.58
CA TYR A 41 -1.11 -2.95 -4.87
C TYR A 41 -0.75 -2.72 -3.39
N ALA A 42 0.23 -1.85 -3.11
CA ALA A 42 0.62 -1.52 -1.75
C ALA A 42 -0.54 -0.89 -0.94
N TYR A 43 -1.37 -0.08 -1.59
CA TYR A 43 -2.57 0.47 -0.96
C TYR A 43 -3.58 -0.61 -0.57
N MET A 44 -3.85 -1.56 -1.46
CA MET A 44 -4.74 -2.69 -1.15
C MET A 44 -4.18 -3.58 -0.03
N ASP A 45 -2.86 -3.79 -0.01
CA ASP A 45 -2.19 -4.59 1.01
C ASP A 45 -2.20 -3.91 2.39
N LEU A 46 -2.03 -2.58 2.41
CA LEU A 46 -2.21 -1.77 3.62
C LEU A 46 -3.63 -1.91 4.17
N CYS A 47 -4.66 -1.70 3.34
CA CYS A 47 -6.06 -1.82 3.75
C CYS A 47 -6.35 -3.22 4.31
N ARG A 48 -5.78 -4.26 3.71
CA ARG A 48 -5.93 -5.64 4.19
C ARG A 48 -5.34 -5.84 5.58
N THR A 49 -4.16 -5.29 5.82
CA THR A 49 -3.49 -5.40 7.12
C THR A 49 -4.25 -4.62 8.19
N GLU A 50 -4.72 -3.41 7.88
CA GLU A 50 -5.55 -2.60 8.77
C GLU A 50 -6.86 -3.30 9.15
N MET A 51 -7.54 -3.95 8.18
CA MET A 51 -8.73 -4.76 8.46
C MET A 51 -8.44 -5.90 9.42
N VAL A 52 -7.33 -6.62 9.23
CA VAL A 52 -6.95 -7.73 10.12
C VAL A 52 -6.67 -7.22 11.54
N VAL A 53 -5.99 -6.08 11.68
CA VAL A 53 -5.70 -5.46 12.99
C VAL A 53 -6.99 -5.02 13.68
N ALA A 54 -7.90 -4.36 12.95
CA ALA A 54 -9.19 -3.93 13.49
C ALA A 54 -10.01 -5.14 14.01
N THR A 55 -10.05 -6.22 13.24
CA THR A 55 -10.78 -7.45 13.61
C THR A 55 -10.15 -8.17 14.81
N ASP A 56 -8.82 -8.30 14.89
CA ASP A 56 -8.16 -8.90 16.06
C ASP A 56 -8.40 -8.07 17.33
N ALA A 57 -8.32 -6.73 17.22
CA ALA A 57 -8.62 -5.84 18.32
C ALA A 57 -10.08 -5.96 18.80
N ALA A 58 -11.04 -5.99 17.86
CA ALA A 58 -12.45 -6.18 18.17
C ALA A 58 -12.71 -7.53 18.86
N THR A 59 -12.15 -8.61 18.31
CA THR A 59 -12.33 -9.97 18.85
C THR A 59 -11.75 -10.09 20.26
N ARG A 60 -10.58 -9.52 20.52
CA ARG A 60 -9.97 -9.53 21.87
C ARG A 60 -10.78 -8.72 22.88
N ALA A 61 -11.32 -7.57 22.48
CA ALA A 61 -12.19 -6.78 23.35
C ALA A 61 -13.48 -7.53 23.67
N ALA A 62 -14.13 -8.12 22.66
CA ALA A 62 -15.33 -8.93 22.83
C ALA A 62 -15.09 -10.11 23.77
N GLY A 63 -14.03 -10.89 23.51
CA GLY A 63 -13.69 -12.06 24.30
C GLY A 63 -13.36 -11.72 25.75
N ARG A 64 -12.70 -10.59 26.00
CA ARG A 64 -12.40 -10.11 27.35
C ARG A 64 -13.67 -9.73 28.10
N GLU A 65 -14.56 -8.94 27.51
CA GLU A 65 -15.80 -8.53 28.18
C GLU A 65 -16.74 -9.71 28.40
N LEU A 66 -16.88 -10.60 27.41
CA LEU A 66 -17.68 -11.80 27.55
C LEU A 66 -17.16 -12.71 28.67
N ALA A 67 -15.84 -12.85 28.81
CA ALA A 67 -15.24 -13.64 29.88
C ALA A 67 -15.43 -13.02 31.29
N LEU A 68 -15.55 -11.69 31.39
CA LEU A 68 -15.72 -10.98 32.66
C LEU A 68 -17.19 -10.88 33.09
N THR A 69 -18.08 -10.61 32.15
CA THR A 69 -19.49 -10.28 32.43
C THR A 69 -20.45 -11.43 32.10
N GLY A 70 -20.09 -12.27 31.12
CA GLY A 70 -21.02 -13.26 30.54
C GLY A 70 -22.12 -12.64 29.68
N ASP A 71 -22.11 -11.33 29.46
CA ASP A 71 -23.14 -10.60 28.70
C ASP A 71 -22.68 -10.39 27.25
N MET A 72 -23.51 -10.84 26.30
CA MET A 72 -23.23 -10.73 24.87
C MET A 72 -23.38 -9.29 24.37
N ASP A 73 -24.33 -8.53 24.89
CA ASP A 73 -24.56 -7.15 24.43
C ASP A 73 -23.41 -6.24 24.88
N ALA A 74 -22.92 -6.43 26.10
CA ALA A 74 -21.72 -5.76 26.60
C ALA A 74 -20.47 -6.13 25.77
N ALA A 75 -20.33 -7.39 25.38
CA ALA A 75 -19.21 -7.84 24.55
C ALA A 75 -19.24 -7.22 23.14
N VAL A 76 -20.41 -7.15 22.50
CA VAL A 76 -20.59 -6.49 21.19
C VAL A 76 -20.27 -5.01 21.28
N LEU A 77 -20.75 -4.33 22.32
CA LEU A 77 -20.45 -2.90 22.53
C LEU A 77 -18.94 -2.64 22.66
N ALA A 78 -18.23 -3.49 23.40
CA ALA A 78 -16.78 -3.35 23.57
C ALA A 78 -16.01 -3.68 22.29
N ALA A 79 -16.45 -4.68 21.54
CA ALA A 79 -15.88 -5.04 20.25
C ALA A 79 -16.02 -3.88 19.24
N ARG A 80 -17.21 -3.28 19.17
CA ARG A 80 -17.50 -2.09 18.35
C ARG A 80 -16.62 -0.90 18.73
N ASN A 81 -16.50 -0.62 20.04
CA ASN A 81 -15.62 0.43 20.54
C ASN A 81 -14.14 0.18 20.17
N ALA A 82 -13.69 -1.07 20.17
CA ALA A 82 -12.34 -1.41 19.76
C ALA A 82 -12.15 -1.31 18.24
N ALA A 83 -13.13 -1.74 17.44
CA ALA A 83 -13.11 -1.59 15.99
C ALA A 83 -13.06 -0.12 15.55
N GLN A 84 -13.88 0.75 16.15
CA GLN A 84 -13.93 2.18 15.84
C GLN A 84 -12.63 2.94 16.13
N ARG A 85 -11.77 2.39 17.00
CA ARG A 85 -10.43 2.96 17.28
C ARG A 85 -9.39 2.60 16.22
N ASN A 86 -9.68 1.62 15.36
CA ASN A 86 -8.79 1.15 14.31
C ASN A 86 -9.35 1.53 12.95
N THR A 87 -8.76 2.54 12.32
CA THR A 87 -9.17 3.01 10.99
C THR A 87 -8.64 2.10 9.89
N ILE A 88 -9.42 1.93 8.81
CA ILE A 88 -9.06 1.22 7.59
C ILE A 88 -9.12 2.23 6.45
N ALA A 89 -8.01 2.40 5.73
CA ALA A 89 -7.89 3.40 4.67
C ALA A 89 -8.22 4.84 5.13
N GLY A 90 -8.03 5.13 6.42
CA GLY A 90 -8.36 6.42 7.04
C GLY A 90 -9.82 6.60 7.48
N GLU A 91 -10.68 5.60 7.33
CA GLU A 91 -12.08 5.63 7.76
C GLU A 91 -12.34 4.61 8.89
N ALA A 92 -13.26 4.92 9.80
CA ALA A 92 -13.62 3.98 10.86
C ALA A 92 -14.58 2.91 10.32
N PRO A 93 -14.36 1.61 10.61
CA PRO A 93 -15.28 0.56 10.17
C PRO A 93 -16.67 0.71 10.82
N THR A 94 -17.70 0.65 9.99
CA THR A 94 -19.10 0.51 10.43
C THR A 94 -19.42 -0.98 10.54
N LEU A 95 -19.56 -1.47 11.78
CA LEU A 95 -19.99 -2.83 12.08
C LEU A 95 -21.43 -2.80 12.57
N GLU A 96 -22.27 -3.75 12.15
CA GLU A 96 -23.60 -3.96 12.73
C GLU A 96 -23.52 -5.03 13.82
N ASP A 97 -24.52 -5.09 14.71
CA ASP A 97 -24.52 -6.12 15.76
C ASP A 97 -24.57 -7.54 15.17
N GLU A 98 -25.13 -7.64 13.95
CA GLU A 98 -25.25 -8.86 13.15
C GLU A 98 -23.90 -9.42 12.67
N ASP A 99 -22.86 -8.58 12.59
CA ASP A 99 -21.52 -8.98 12.16
C ASP A 99 -20.80 -9.81 13.26
N PHE A 100 -21.31 -9.79 14.49
CA PHE A 100 -20.71 -10.49 15.63
C PHE A 100 -21.34 -11.87 15.81
N VAL A 101 -20.58 -12.91 15.45
CA VAL A 101 -21.00 -14.30 15.66
C VAL A 101 -20.20 -14.92 16.80
N PHE A 102 -20.89 -15.22 17.90
CA PHE A 102 -20.31 -15.93 19.04
C PHE A 102 -20.38 -17.45 18.82
N GLY A 103 -19.31 -18.15 19.21
CA GLY A 103 -19.25 -19.61 19.12
C GLY A 103 -20.28 -20.27 20.04
N ARG A 104 -21.13 -21.14 19.49
CA ARG A 104 -22.02 -22.02 20.25
C ARG A 104 -21.21 -23.24 20.72
N SER A 105 -20.97 -23.36 22.02
CA SER A 105 -20.43 -24.57 22.66
C SER A 105 -21.53 -25.55 23.01
#